data_AF-A0AAN9B5H7-F1
#
_entry.id   AF-A0AAN9B5H7-F1
#
_cell.length_a   1.000
_cell.length_b   1.000
_cell.length_c   1.000
_cell.angle_alpha   90.00
_cell.angle_beta   90.00
_cell.angle_gamma   90.00
#
_symmetry.space_group_name_H-M   'P 1'
#
loop_
_entity.id
_entity.type
_entity.pdbx_description
1 polymer ?
#
loop_
_entity_poly.entity_id
_entity_poly.type
_entity_poly.pdbx_seq_one_letter_code
_entity_poly.pdbx_strand_id
1 'polypeptide(L)'
;MTKPLNVLKCVGPKLVPFFKTVAIYFVLYGSSESTSILFCIAKCLPVISLVFFVLLHGMSLNEYYRYSRLILTGLFFSVLGDVFLVWKKSYMNFECGLLMFAVAQVNYARAFGFWPFNPYAGGVFVGLGLLVYSYLSPGLHGMMEILAPMYLGLICIMGWRAVARVQFFDDLWTWTKLCGCAGAICFMISDLLIAVDKFVVDVPFSHQLIMVSYYAAQLLISLSVVDSQVEDIIRLQTKHDNPDVIDNAKRHVKSLSHHLNKENVKYQLEHLSTTVDNVKENLSHRVDYVKENLSHRVDSVKENLSHRVDSVKENLSHGVDCVKENLSHRVDYVKENLSQGVDTVKDRIGHLSDQITVSNVKGQLGQLGGHISNHFAGQKRD
;
A
#
# COMPACT_ATOMS: atom_id res chain seq x y z
N MET A 1 8.08 27.47 -8.62
CA MET A 1 8.47 26.04 -8.55
C MET A 1 7.60 25.34 -7.51
N THR A 2 6.83 24.34 -7.90
CA THR A 2 6.10 23.48 -6.96
C THR A 2 7.12 22.70 -6.13
N LYS A 3 6.98 22.70 -4.79
CA LYS A 3 7.86 21.91 -3.94
C LYS A 3 7.72 20.42 -4.34
N PRO A 4 8.81 19.65 -4.45
CA PRO A 4 8.76 18.24 -4.86
C PRO A 4 7.83 17.41 -3.96
N LEU A 5 7.73 17.80 -2.69
CA LEU A 5 6.81 17.19 -1.71
C LEU A 5 5.33 17.35 -2.09
N ASN A 6 4.93 18.48 -2.70
CA ASN A 6 3.56 18.72 -3.09
C ASN A 6 3.20 17.92 -4.35
N VAL A 7 4.14 17.85 -5.30
CA VAL A 7 4.02 17.00 -6.49
C VAL A 7 3.91 15.54 -6.07
N LEU A 8 4.79 15.07 -5.19
CA LEU A 8 4.75 13.70 -4.69
C LEU A 8 3.45 13.37 -3.93
N LYS A 9 2.88 14.32 -3.18
CA LYS A 9 1.58 14.14 -2.52
C LYS A 9 0.42 14.00 -3.51
N CYS A 10 0.43 14.76 -4.60
CA CYS A 10 -0.60 14.66 -5.65
C CYS A 10 -0.45 13.40 -6.52
N VAL A 11 0.78 13.00 -6.79
CA VAL A 11 1.13 11.89 -7.69
C VAL A 11 1.12 10.54 -6.95
N GLY A 12 1.44 10.54 -5.65
CA GLY A 12 1.57 9.37 -4.80
C GLY A 12 0.40 8.39 -4.87
N PRO A 13 -0.87 8.85 -4.74
CA PRO A 13 -2.03 7.96 -4.86
C PRO A 13 -2.09 7.21 -6.21
N LYS A 14 -1.66 7.86 -7.31
CA LYS A 14 -1.63 7.24 -8.64
C LYS A 14 -0.50 6.22 -8.82
N LEU A 15 0.55 6.27 -7.98
CA LEU A 15 1.67 5.32 -7.98
C LEU A 15 1.44 4.10 -7.06
N VAL A 16 0.38 4.10 -6.24
CA VAL A 16 0.06 2.96 -5.38
C VAL A 16 -0.03 1.63 -6.13
N PRO A 17 -0.65 1.53 -7.32
CA PRO A 17 -0.68 0.28 -8.09
C PRO A 17 0.71 -0.25 -8.46
N PHE A 18 1.66 0.66 -8.76
CA PHE A 18 3.04 0.30 -9.07
C PHE A 18 3.75 -0.34 -7.88
N PHE A 19 3.75 0.33 -6.73
CA PHE A 19 4.42 -0.22 -5.54
C PHE A 19 3.79 -1.54 -5.08
N LYS A 20 2.45 -1.68 -5.20
CA LYS A 20 1.77 -2.95 -4.90
C LYS A 20 2.21 -4.08 -5.82
N THR A 21 2.25 -3.83 -7.13
CA THR A 21 2.63 -4.86 -8.12
C THR A 21 4.12 -5.23 -8.02
N VAL A 22 5.00 -4.28 -7.71
CA VAL A 22 6.43 -4.56 -7.41
C VAL A 22 6.55 -5.42 -6.16
N ALA A 23 5.84 -5.08 -5.08
CA ALA A 23 5.87 -5.86 -3.85
C ALA A 23 5.37 -7.30 -4.08
N ILE A 24 4.26 -7.47 -4.80
CA ILE A 24 3.72 -8.78 -5.18
C ILE A 24 4.75 -9.56 -6.00
N TYR A 25 5.41 -8.92 -6.97
CA TYR A 25 6.43 -9.55 -7.79
C TYR A 25 7.59 -10.10 -6.95
N PHE A 26 8.17 -9.28 -6.07
CA PHE A 26 9.30 -9.70 -5.23
C PHE A 26 8.91 -10.74 -4.17
N VAL A 27 7.69 -10.69 -3.64
CA VAL A 27 7.19 -11.71 -2.69
C VAL A 27 7.02 -13.07 -3.38
N LEU A 28 6.48 -13.09 -4.59
CA LEU A 28 6.20 -14.34 -5.30
C LEU A 28 7.44 -14.92 -6.03
N TYR A 29 8.27 -14.06 -6.61
CA TYR A 29 9.32 -14.45 -7.55
C TYR A 29 10.66 -13.76 -7.30
N GLY A 30 10.89 -13.26 -6.07
CA GLY A 30 12.14 -12.61 -5.70
C GLY A 30 13.36 -13.54 -5.75
N SER A 31 13.19 -14.83 -5.46
CA SER A 31 14.33 -15.76 -5.30
C SER A 31 14.60 -16.70 -6.48
N SER A 32 13.66 -16.84 -7.42
CA SER A 32 13.79 -17.81 -8.52
C SER A 32 13.19 -17.31 -9.84
N GLU A 33 13.96 -17.41 -10.91
CA GLU A 33 13.49 -17.16 -12.28
C GLU A 33 12.65 -18.35 -12.76
N SER A 34 11.48 -18.09 -13.37
CA SER A 34 10.57 -19.13 -13.86
C SER A 34 10.07 -18.82 -15.26
N THR A 35 9.81 -19.84 -16.08
CA THR A 35 9.32 -19.69 -17.47
C THR A 35 7.78 -19.76 -17.57
N SER A 36 7.09 -19.54 -16.47
CA SER A 36 5.63 -19.65 -16.37
C SER A 36 4.92 -18.39 -16.87
N ILE A 37 3.72 -18.55 -17.43
CA ILE A 37 2.89 -17.41 -17.84
C ILE A 37 2.58 -16.48 -16.66
N LEU A 38 2.37 -17.04 -15.46
CA LEU A 38 2.15 -16.25 -14.24
C LEU A 38 3.35 -15.37 -13.87
N PHE A 39 4.58 -15.87 -14.07
CA PHE A 39 5.80 -15.09 -13.88
C PHE A 39 5.87 -13.94 -14.90
N CYS A 40 5.53 -14.21 -16.15
CA CYS A 40 5.45 -13.18 -17.20
C CYS A 40 4.45 -12.07 -16.85
N ILE A 41 3.24 -12.44 -16.43
CA ILE A 41 2.21 -11.47 -16.02
C ILE A 41 2.71 -10.66 -14.82
N ALA A 42 3.21 -11.33 -13.78
CA ALA A 42 3.72 -10.66 -12.58
C ALA A 42 4.88 -9.70 -12.89
N LYS A 43 5.77 -10.08 -13.82
CA LYS A 43 6.89 -9.25 -14.27
C LYS A 43 6.45 -7.98 -15.01
N CYS A 44 5.40 -8.09 -15.83
CA CYS A 44 4.90 -6.97 -16.64
C CYS A 44 4.00 -6.00 -15.86
N LEU A 45 3.32 -6.48 -14.81
CA LEU A 45 2.33 -5.69 -14.05
C LEU A 45 2.86 -4.34 -13.52
N PRO A 46 4.09 -4.25 -12.95
CA PRO A 46 4.67 -2.97 -12.56
C PRO A 46 4.74 -1.97 -13.71
N VAL A 47 5.27 -2.36 -14.87
CA VAL A 47 5.42 -1.44 -16.00
C VAL A 47 4.06 -1.09 -16.60
N ILE A 48 3.11 -2.02 -16.66
CA ILE A 48 1.72 -1.76 -17.10
C ILE A 48 1.05 -0.74 -16.16
N SER A 49 1.31 -0.79 -14.86
CA SER A 49 0.79 0.20 -13.93
C SER A 49 1.36 1.60 -14.18
N LEU A 50 2.63 1.69 -14.62
CA LEU A 50 3.25 2.95 -15.03
C LEU A 50 2.70 3.48 -16.36
N VAL A 51 2.38 2.59 -17.30
CA VAL A 51 1.63 2.95 -18.52
C VAL A 51 0.33 3.64 -18.13
N PHE A 52 -0.47 3.02 -17.26
CA PHE A 52 -1.72 3.61 -16.78
C PHE A 52 -1.51 4.93 -16.02
N PHE A 53 -0.45 5.02 -15.20
CA PHE A 53 -0.06 6.24 -14.53
C PHE A 53 0.20 7.41 -15.51
N VAL A 54 0.95 7.16 -16.59
CA VAL A 54 1.23 8.17 -17.63
C VAL A 54 -0.06 8.54 -18.38
N LEU A 55 -0.92 7.56 -18.70
CA LEU A 55 -2.23 7.80 -19.32
C LEU A 55 -3.12 8.73 -18.47
N LEU A 56 -3.17 8.51 -17.15
CA LEU A 56 -3.94 9.32 -16.19
C LEU A 56 -3.40 10.73 -15.98
N HIS A 57 -2.20 11.06 -16.48
CA HIS A 57 -1.68 12.42 -16.48
C HIS A 57 -2.12 13.24 -17.70
N GLY A 58 -2.88 12.62 -18.60
CA GLY A 58 -3.45 13.26 -19.79
C GLY A 58 -2.68 12.89 -21.04
N MET A 59 -3.43 12.51 -22.08
CA MET A 59 -2.95 12.40 -23.44
C MET A 59 -3.84 13.23 -24.34
N SER A 60 -3.24 14.16 -25.09
CA SER A 60 -3.87 14.74 -26.27
C SER A 60 -2.96 14.54 -27.48
N LEU A 61 -3.53 14.62 -28.67
CA LEU A 61 -2.77 14.58 -29.93
C LEU A 61 -1.95 15.86 -30.16
N ASN A 62 -2.14 16.90 -29.34
CA ASN A 62 -1.36 18.13 -29.39
C ASN A 62 0.15 17.90 -29.17
N GLU A 63 0.98 18.71 -29.83
CA GLU A 63 2.46 18.69 -29.68
C GLU A 63 2.91 18.82 -28.21
N TYR A 64 2.09 19.46 -27.37
CA TYR A 64 2.28 19.56 -25.92
C TYR A 64 2.48 18.22 -25.19
N TYR A 65 1.83 17.15 -25.67
CA TYR A 65 1.93 15.83 -25.04
C TYR A 65 2.98 14.94 -25.72
N ARG A 66 3.80 15.49 -26.62
CA ARG A 66 4.83 14.73 -27.34
C ARG A 66 5.78 14.00 -26.40
N TYR A 67 6.22 14.65 -25.32
CA TYR A 67 7.08 14.01 -24.33
C TYR A 67 6.40 12.78 -23.71
N SER A 68 5.19 12.96 -23.17
CA SER A 68 4.39 11.89 -22.55
C SER A 68 4.18 10.71 -23.50
N ARG A 69 3.84 10.97 -24.78
CA ARG A 69 3.64 9.91 -25.77
C ARG A 69 4.89 9.09 -26.05
N LEU A 70 6.06 9.73 -26.14
CA LEU A 70 7.32 9.04 -26.37
C LEU A 70 7.74 8.19 -25.15
N ILE A 71 7.49 8.67 -23.93
CA ILE A 71 7.69 7.86 -22.72
C ILE A 71 6.72 6.68 -22.70
N LEU A 72 5.46 6.90 -23.06
CA LEU A 72 4.43 5.86 -23.12
C LEU A 72 4.77 4.78 -24.17
N THR A 73 5.17 5.17 -25.37
CA THR A 73 5.60 4.21 -26.40
C THR A 73 6.82 3.43 -25.93
N GLY A 74 7.78 4.07 -25.27
CA GLY A 74 8.93 3.39 -24.66
C GLY A 74 8.52 2.37 -23.58
N LEU A 75 7.58 2.73 -22.70
CA LEU A 75 7.04 1.81 -21.68
C LEU A 75 6.33 0.61 -22.30
N PHE A 76 5.54 0.83 -23.35
CA PHE A 76 4.86 -0.24 -24.08
C PHE A 76 5.87 -1.24 -24.68
N PHE A 77 6.91 -0.74 -25.36
CA PHE A 77 7.97 -1.59 -25.89
C PHE A 77 8.80 -2.27 -24.79
N SER A 78 8.95 -1.64 -23.63
CA SER A 78 9.60 -2.27 -22.46
C SER A 78 8.78 -3.47 -21.94
N VAL A 79 7.45 -3.36 -21.89
CA VAL A 79 6.56 -4.50 -21.57
C VAL A 79 6.72 -5.64 -22.57
N LEU A 80 6.78 -5.33 -23.87
CA LEU A 80 7.01 -6.35 -24.90
C LEU A 80 8.40 -7.00 -24.74
N GLY A 81 9.42 -6.21 -24.43
CA GLY A 81 10.76 -6.72 -24.10
C GLY A 81 10.75 -7.66 -22.91
N ASP A 82 10.03 -7.32 -21.84
CA ASP A 82 9.86 -8.16 -20.66
C ASP A 82 9.21 -9.51 -21.01
N VAL A 83 8.17 -9.50 -21.86
CA VAL A 83 7.51 -10.73 -22.33
C VAL A 83 8.50 -11.65 -23.06
N PHE A 84 9.30 -11.12 -23.98
CA PHE A 84 10.28 -11.91 -24.71
C PHE A 84 11.42 -12.43 -23.82
N LEU A 85 11.88 -11.65 -22.84
CA LEU A 85 12.96 -12.06 -21.93
C LEU A 85 12.56 -13.21 -20.98
N VAL A 86 11.28 -13.42 -20.70
CA VAL A 86 10.84 -14.55 -19.84
C VAL A 86 11.18 -15.90 -20.48
N TRP A 87 11.08 -16.00 -21.81
CA TRP A 87 11.41 -17.22 -22.56
C TRP A 87 12.75 -17.11 -23.29
N LYS A 88 13.75 -16.47 -22.65
CA LYS A 88 15.11 -16.26 -23.20
C LYS A 88 15.90 -17.54 -23.55
N LYS A 89 15.42 -18.72 -23.15
CA LYS A 89 16.02 -20.03 -23.49
C LYS A 89 15.70 -20.47 -24.93
N SER A 90 14.72 -19.86 -25.59
CA SER A 90 14.41 -20.15 -27.01
C SER A 90 15.31 -19.36 -27.94
N TYR A 91 15.65 -19.95 -29.10
CA TYR A 91 16.75 -19.55 -30.00
C TYR A 91 16.69 -18.11 -30.57
N MET A 92 15.59 -17.35 -30.38
CA MET A 92 15.46 -15.96 -30.89
C MET A 92 14.82 -14.98 -29.90
N ASN A 93 14.29 -15.47 -28.76
CA ASN A 93 13.48 -14.62 -27.87
C ASN A 93 14.33 -13.58 -27.15
N PHE A 94 15.58 -13.91 -26.80
CA PHE A 94 16.48 -12.97 -26.15
C PHE A 94 16.81 -11.76 -27.05
N GLU A 95 17.11 -12.04 -28.32
CA GLU A 95 17.45 -11.01 -29.32
C GLU A 95 16.24 -10.13 -29.64
N CYS A 96 15.06 -10.73 -29.81
CA CYS A 96 13.80 -9.99 -29.96
C CYS A 96 13.50 -9.11 -28.74
N GLY A 97 13.72 -9.62 -27.53
CA GLY A 97 13.57 -8.85 -26.30
C GLY A 97 14.51 -7.64 -26.26
N LEU A 98 15.79 -7.87 -26.60
CA LEU A 98 16.80 -6.82 -26.71
C LEU A 98 16.41 -5.76 -27.75
N LEU A 99 15.89 -6.16 -28.92
CA LEU A 99 15.40 -5.23 -29.94
C LEU A 99 14.21 -4.39 -29.45
N MET A 100 13.27 -4.99 -28.71
CA MET A 100 12.15 -4.24 -28.12
C MET A 100 12.64 -3.19 -27.10
N PHE A 101 13.62 -3.54 -26.27
CA PHE A 101 14.26 -2.56 -25.38
C PHE A 101 15.06 -1.50 -26.15
N ALA A 102 15.71 -1.84 -27.27
CA ALA A 102 16.38 -0.88 -28.13
C ALA A 102 15.40 0.16 -28.68
N VAL A 103 14.21 -0.28 -29.13
CA VAL A 103 13.14 0.61 -29.56
C VAL A 103 12.66 1.49 -28.40
N ALA A 104 12.53 0.93 -27.18
CA ALA A 104 12.19 1.72 -26.00
C ALA A 104 13.23 2.82 -25.71
N GLN A 105 14.52 2.49 -25.74
CA GLN A 105 15.62 3.44 -25.55
C GLN A 105 15.63 4.55 -26.59
N VAL A 106 15.36 4.22 -27.86
CA VAL A 106 15.24 5.23 -28.92
C VAL A 106 14.08 6.19 -28.63
N ASN A 107 12.95 5.68 -28.15
CA ASN A 107 11.80 6.52 -27.75
C ASN A 107 12.15 7.39 -26.54
N TYR A 108 12.83 6.85 -25.53
CA TYR A 108 13.30 7.63 -24.38
C TYR A 108 14.34 8.67 -24.76
N ALA A 109 15.32 8.34 -25.60
CA ALA A 109 16.31 9.30 -26.10
C ALA A 109 15.67 10.39 -26.97
N ARG A 110 14.61 10.08 -27.72
CA ARG A 110 13.81 11.07 -28.45
C ARG A 110 12.99 11.95 -27.51
N ALA A 111 12.42 11.38 -26.44
CA ALA A 111 11.75 12.15 -25.38
C ALA A 111 12.76 13.09 -24.71
N PHE A 112 13.95 12.56 -24.39
CA PHE A 112 15.28 13.18 -24.26
C PHE A 112 15.40 14.60 -24.84
N GLY A 113 15.13 14.68 -26.14
CA GLY A 113 15.46 15.82 -26.97
C GLY A 113 16.96 15.93 -27.22
N PHE A 114 17.34 16.58 -28.33
CA PHE A 114 18.73 16.79 -28.74
C PHE A 114 19.30 18.15 -28.34
N TRP A 115 18.48 18.98 -27.70
CA TRP A 115 18.87 20.28 -27.15
C TRP A 115 18.74 20.28 -25.62
N PRO A 116 19.76 20.78 -24.89
CA PRO A 116 21.06 21.33 -25.33
C PRO A 116 22.04 20.25 -25.81
N PHE A 117 22.96 20.63 -26.71
CA PHE A 117 24.01 19.75 -27.21
C PHE A 117 25.27 19.90 -26.34
N ASN A 118 25.52 18.94 -25.45
CA ASN A 118 26.69 18.93 -24.57
C ASN A 118 27.69 17.85 -25.03
N PRO A 119 28.67 18.16 -25.90
CA PRO A 119 29.59 17.16 -26.45
C PRO A 119 30.53 16.55 -25.41
N TYR A 120 30.85 17.26 -24.32
CA TYR A 120 31.70 16.75 -23.25
C TYR A 120 31.06 15.56 -22.54
N ALA A 121 29.78 15.68 -22.17
CA ALA A 121 29.02 14.55 -21.63
C ALA A 121 28.97 13.38 -22.62
N GLY A 122 28.85 13.67 -23.93
CA GLY A 122 28.88 12.64 -24.98
C GLY A 122 30.20 11.88 -25.03
N GLY A 123 31.32 12.60 -24.95
CA GLY A 123 32.66 12.00 -24.88
C GLY A 123 32.83 11.04 -23.70
N VAL A 124 32.28 11.40 -22.53
CA VAL A 124 32.29 10.52 -21.34
C VAL A 124 31.51 9.22 -21.60
N PHE A 125 30.31 9.32 -22.17
CA PHE A 125 29.50 8.12 -22.48
C PHE A 125 30.12 7.26 -23.59
N VAL A 126 30.78 7.85 -24.58
CA VAL A 126 31.55 7.10 -25.59
C VAL A 126 32.71 6.35 -24.92
N GLY A 127 33.48 7.01 -24.06
CA GLY A 127 34.58 6.37 -23.33
C GLY A 127 34.09 5.24 -22.42
N LEU A 128 32.99 5.46 -21.69
CA LEU A 128 32.34 4.44 -20.87
C LEU A 128 31.84 3.26 -21.72
N GLY A 129 31.19 3.53 -22.85
CA GLY A 129 30.69 2.52 -23.77
C GLY A 129 31.83 1.69 -24.37
N LEU A 130 32.93 2.30 -24.77
CA LEU A 130 34.12 1.57 -25.23
C LEU A 130 34.71 0.69 -24.13
N LEU A 131 34.80 1.18 -22.90
CA LEU A 131 35.28 0.40 -21.76
C LEU A 131 34.38 -0.82 -21.50
N VAL A 132 33.07 -0.63 -21.49
CA VAL A 132 32.10 -1.71 -21.30
C VAL A 132 32.17 -2.71 -22.46
N TYR A 133 32.29 -2.25 -23.71
CA TYR A 133 32.45 -3.13 -24.86
C TYR A 133 33.73 -3.96 -24.77
N SER A 134 34.86 -3.35 -24.43
CA SER A 134 36.13 -4.06 -24.25
C SER A 134 36.06 -5.13 -23.15
N TYR A 135 35.22 -4.92 -22.13
CA TYR A 135 34.98 -5.90 -21.08
C TYR A 135 34.06 -7.05 -21.54
N LEU A 136 33.02 -6.75 -22.34
CA LEU A 136 32.05 -7.74 -22.82
C LEU A 136 32.53 -8.52 -24.05
N SER A 137 33.43 -7.95 -24.86
CA SER A 137 33.84 -8.52 -26.16
C SER A 137 34.36 -9.96 -26.12
N PRO A 138 35.05 -10.46 -25.08
CA PRO A 138 35.49 -11.86 -25.05
C PRO A 138 34.34 -12.87 -24.92
N GLY A 139 33.17 -12.43 -24.44
CA GLY A 139 31.98 -13.27 -24.25
C GLY A 139 30.95 -13.20 -25.38
N LEU A 140 31.09 -12.25 -26.29
CA LEU A 140 30.18 -12.06 -27.41
C LEU A 140 30.49 -13.05 -28.53
N HIS A 141 29.48 -13.81 -28.95
CA HIS A 141 29.60 -14.77 -30.04
C HIS A 141 28.39 -14.66 -30.98
N GLY A 142 28.59 -14.89 -32.27
CA GLY A 142 27.50 -14.99 -33.25
C GLY A 142 26.80 -13.65 -33.51
N MET A 143 25.47 -13.63 -33.60
CA MET A 143 24.73 -12.40 -33.94
C MET A 143 24.90 -11.29 -32.87
N MET A 144 25.21 -11.65 -31.62
CA MET A 144 25.44 -10.71 -30.54
C MET A 144 26.71 -9.86 -30.72
N GLU A 145 27.68 -10.28 -31.54
CA GLU A 145 28.88 -9.46 -31.85
C GLU A 145 28.54 -8.15 -32.57
N ILE A 146 27.46 -8.15 -33.36
CA ILE A 146 26.97 -6.97 -34.07
C ILE A 146 25.89 -6.27 -33.23
N LEU A 147 24.97 -7.04 -32.65
CA LEU A 147 23.81 -6.49 -31.96
C LEU A 147 24.17 -5.81 -30.64
N ALA A 148 25.11 -6.37 -29.86
CA ALA A 148 25.52 -5.83 -28.57
C ALA A 148 26.20 -4.45 -28.67
N PRO A 149 27.22 -4.19 -29.53
CA PRO A 149 27.79 -2.85 -29.64
C PRO A 149 26.80 -1.82 -30.20
N MET A 150 25.89 -2.23 -31.10
CA MET A 150 24.83 -1.36 -31.59
C MET A 150 23.87 -0.95 -30.46
N TYR A 151 23.44 -1.92 -29.66
CA TYR A 151 22.60 -1.69 -28.47
C TYR A 151 23.32 -0.80 -27.43
N LEU A 152 24.60 -1.09 -27.17
CA LEU A 152 25.42 -0.30 -26.25
C LEU A 152 25.59 1.15 -26.72
N GLY A 153 25.69 1.38 -28.03
CA GLY A 153 25.65 2.71 -28.61
C GLY A 153 24.34 3.44 -28.31
N LEU A 154 23.20 2.75 -28.51
CA LEU A 154 21.87 3.32 -28.25
C LEU A 154 21.67 3.69 -26.78
N ILE A 155 22.05 2.80 -25.85
CA ILE A 155 21.89 3.06 -24.42
C ILE A 155 22.81 4.18 -23.95
N CYS A 156 24.03 4.29 -24.52
CA CYS A 156 24.94 5.40 -24.25
C CYS A 156 24.39 6.73 -24.79
N ILE A 157 23.75 6.73 -25.98
CA ILE A 157 23.06 7.91 -26.51
C ILE A 157 21.92 8.32 -25.57
N MET A 158 21.10 7.36 -25.11
CA MET A 158 20.03 7.63 -24.15
C MET A 158 20.58 8.25 -22.85
N GLY A 159 21.62 7.67 -22.27
CA GLY A 159 22.29 8.18 -21.07
C GLY A 159 22.88 9.57 -21.28
N TRP A 160 23.59 9.79 -22.40
CA TRP A 160 24.11 11.11 -22.76
C TRP A 160 23.01 12.15 -22.87
N ARG A 161 21.90 11.85 -23.58
CA ARG A 161 20.79 12.80 -23.73
C ARG A 161 20.10 13.09 -22.40
N ALA A 162 20.00 12.11 -21.51
CA ALA A 162 19.43 12.28 -20.19
C ALA A 162 20.30 13.20 -19.29
N VAL A 163 21.62 13.01 -19.30
CA VAL A 163 22.57 13.86 -18.54
C VAL A 163 22.67 15.26 -19.14
N ALA A 164 22.78 15.36 -20.47
CA ALA A 164 22.90 16.66 -21.15
C ALA A 164 21.68 17.57 -20.90
N ARG A 165 20.51 16.98 -20.66
CA ARG A 165 19.29 17.71 -20.27
C ARG A 165 19.38 18.33 -18.88
N VAL A 166 20.07 17.70 -17.93
CA VAL A 166 20.16 18.20 -16.55
C VAL A 166 21.27 19.25 -16.50
N GLN A 167 20.94 20.45 -16.96
CA GLN A 167 21.79 21.62 -16.75
C GLN A 167 21.60 22.11 -15.32
N PHE A 168 22.53 21.76 -14.43
CA PHE A 168 22.51 22.16 -13.02
C PHE A 168 22.76 23.67 -12.80
N PHE A 169 23.28 24.37 -13.82
CA PHE A 169 23.78 25.75 -13.71
C PHE A 169 22.86 26.82 -14.32
N ASP A 170 21.74 26.42 -14.94
CA ASP A 170 20.70 27.34 -15.40
C ASP A 170 19.53 27.35 -14.39
N ASP A 171 18.89 28.50 -14.15
CA ASP A 171 17.74 28.70 -13.23
C ASP A 171 16.47 27.84 -13.56
N LEU A 172 16.59 26.89 -14.50
CA LEU A 172 15.54 26.03 -15.08
C LEU A 172 15.65 24.56 -14.65
N TRP A 173 16.38 24.27 -13.56
CA TRP A 173 16.47 22.93 -13.00
C TRP A 173 15.12 22.47 -12.43
N THR A 174 14.62 21.35 -12.95
CA THR A 174 13.34 20.74 -12.53
C THR A 174 13.61 19.35 -11.97
N TRP A 175 13.01 19.01 -10.83
CA TRP A 175 13.15 17.69 -10.20
C TRP A 175 12.77 16.54 -11.15
N THR A 176 11.81 16.75 -12.05
CA THR A 176 11.41 15.78 -13.08
C THR A 176 12.51 15.49 -14.11
N LYS A 177 13.37 16.47 -14.44
CA LYS A 177 14.54 16.25 -15.32
C LYS A 177 15.59 15.40 -14.60
N LEU A 178 15.80 15.65 -13.31
CA LEU A 178 16.67 14.81 -12.49
C LEU A 178 16.14 13.38 -12.39
N CYS A 179 14.82 13.20 -12.20
CA CYS A 179 14.19 11.88 -12.21
C CYS A 179 14.43 11.16 -13.55
N GLY A 180 14.23 11.82 -14.69
CA GLY A 180 14.51 11.21 -16.00
C GLY A 180 15.98 10.80 -16.17
N CYS A 181 16.91 11.61 -15.68
CA CYS A 181 18.35 11.31 -15.70
C CYS A 181 18.71 10.13 -14.78
N ALA A 182 18.27 10.16 -13.52
CA ALA A 182 18.46 9.07 -12.58
C ALA A 182 17.85 7.77 -13.11
N GLY A 183 16.67 7.86 -13.74
CA GLY A 183 16.01 6.72 -14.39
C GLY A 183 16.83 6.14 -15.55
N ALA A 184 17.38 6.98 -16.43
CA ALA A 184 18.24 6.52 -17.51
C ALA A 184 19.52 5.83 -16.99
N ILE A 185 20.13 6.33 -15.91
CA ILE A 185 21.30 5.71 -15.28
C ILE A 185 20.92 4.35 -14.65
N CYS A 186 19.79 4.27 -13.93
CA CYS A 186 19.29 3.00 -13.41
C CYS A 186 19.01 1.98 -14.54
N PHE A 187 18.51 2.44 -15.69
CA PHE A 187 18.26 1.61 -16.87
C PHE A 187 19.59 1.04 -17.40
N MET A 188 20.62 1.88 -17.51
CA MET A 188 21.96 1.46 -17.91
C MET A 188 22.57 0.42 -16.96
N ILE A 189 22.40 0.61 -15.66
CA ILE A 189 22.89 -0.34 -14.65
C ILE A 189 22.16 -1.69 -14.79
N SER A 190 20.84 -1.67 -14.96
CA SER A 190 20.04 -2.89 -15.20
C SER A 190 20.55 -3.66 -16.41
N ASP A 191 20.75 -2.98 -17.54
CA ASP A 191 21.18 -3.62 -18.79
C ASP A 191 22.63 -4.11 -18.72
N LEU A 192 23.51 -3.38 -18.03
CA LEU A 192 24.88 -3.83 -17.77
C LEU A 192 24.88 -5.11 -16.92
N LEU A 193 24.04 -5.18 -15.89
CA LEU A 193 23.90 -6.40 -15.07
C LEU A 193 23.40 -7.58 -15.91
N ILE A 194 22.43 -7.38 -16.80
CA ILE A 194 21.97 -8.41 -17.76
C ILE A 194 23.12 -8.86 -18.65
N ALA A 195 23.90 -7.93 -19.21
CA ALA A 195 24.99 -8.25 -20.12
C ALA A 195 26.13 -9.01 -19.42
N VAL A 196 26.51 -8.60 -18.21
CA VAL A 196 27.57 -9.27 -17.43
C VAL A 196 27.14 -10.68 -17.02
N ASP A 197 25.93 -10.83 -16.48
CA ASP A 197 25.35 -12.13 -16.09
C ASP A 197 25.26 -13.09 -17.28
N LYS A 198 24.96 -12.57 -18.48
CA LYS A 198 24.78 -13.38 -19.68
C LYS A 198 26.08 -13.77 -20.39
N PHE A 199 27.05 -12.85 -20.48
CA PHE A 199 28.21 -12.99 -21.38
C PHE A 199 29.54 -13.18 -20.67
N VAL A 200 29.66 -12.82 -19.39
CA VAL A 200 30.96 -12.82 -18.69
C VAL A 200 30.97 -13.80 -17.53
N VAL A 201 30.08 -13.60 -16.56
CA VAL A 201 30.08 -14.39 -15.32
C VAL A 201 28.70 -14.37 -14.67
N ASP A 202 28.29 -15.50 -14.10
CA ASP A 202 27.07 -15.60 -13.31
C ASP A 202 27.18 -14.71 -12.06
N VAL A 203 26.35 -13.66 -11.99
CA VAL A 203 26.40 -12.70 -10.89
C VAL A 203 25.49 -13.19 -9.75
N PRO A 204 25.98 -13.27 -8.49
CA PRO A 204 25.13 -13.66 -7.37
C PRO A 204 23.99 -12.64 -7.21
N PHE A 205 22.75 -13.15 -7.05
CA PHE A 205 21.55 -12.33 -6.94
C PHE A 205 21.26 -11.42 -8.16
N SER A 206 21.79 -11.77 -9.34
CA SER A 206 21.61 -11.01 -10.59
C SER A 206 20.16 -10.67 -10.86
N HIS A 207 19.27 -11.67 -10.75
CA HIS A 207 17.83 -11.51 -10.92
C HIS A 207 17.24 -10.34 -10.10
N GLN A 208 17.58 -10.25 -8.81
CA GLN A 208 17.02 -9.23 -7.92
C GLN A 208 17.59 -7.86 -8.22
N LEU A 209 18.91 -7.77 -8.44
CA LEU A 209 19.59 -6.51 -8.76
C LEU A 209 19.11 -5.93 -10.09
N ILE A 210 18.92 -6.77 -11.10
CA ILE A 210 18.34 -6.40 -12.39
C ILE A 210 16.92 -5.86 -12.18
N MET A 211 16.05 -6.61 -11.50
CA MET A 211 14.65 -6.20 -11.35
C MET A 211 14.49 -4.93 -10.50
N VAL A 212 15.30 -4.74 -9.45
CA VAL A 212 15.26 -3.51 -8.63
C VAL A 212 15.71 -2.31 -9.46
N SER A 213 16.85 -2.40 -10.15
CA SER A 213 17.37 -1.31 -10.97
C SER A 213 16.46 -1.00 -12.16
N TYR A 214 15.88 -2.02 -12.79
CA TYR A 214 14.91 -1.90 -13.88
C TYR A 214 13.62 -1.19 -13.45
N TYR A 215 12.96 -1.65 -12.37
CA TYR A 215 11.72 -1.02 -11.91
C TYR A 215 11.96 0.39 -11.38
N ALA A 216 13.10 0.65 -10.73
CA ALA A 216 13.51 2.00 -10.37
C ALA A 216 13.69 2.89 -11.62
N ALA A 217 14.34 2.36 -12.67
CA ALA A 217 14.52 3.06 -13.93
C ALA A 217 13.18 3.46 -14.55
N GLN A 218 12.28 2.50 -14.70
CA GLN A 218 10.96 2.73 -15.30
C GLN A 218 10.13 3.73 -14.49
N LEU A 219 10.11 3.60 -13.16
CA LEU A 219 9.43 4.55 -12.28
C LEU A 219 9.94 5.97 -12.47
N LEU A 220 11.27 6.15 -12.43
CA LEU A 220 11.91 7.46 -12.52
C LEU A 220 11.72 8.10 -13.90
N ILE A 221 11.78 7.29 -14.97
CA ILE A 221 11.46 7.74 -16.33
C ILE A 221 9.99 8.14 -16.44
N SER A 222 9.04 7.37 -15.90
CA SER A 222 7.62 7.74 -15.91
C SER A 222 7.32 9.00 -15.09
N LEU A 223 7.98 9.16 -13.95
CA LEU A 223 7.81 10.32 -13.07
C LEU A 223 8.31 11.62 -13.72
N SER A 224 9.25 11.52 -14.66
CA SER A 224 9.73 12.68 -15.44
C SER A 224 8.64 13.35 -16.30
N VAL A 225 7.49 12.70 -16.51
CA VAL A 225 6.36 13.23 -17.31
C VAL A 225 5.54 14.28 -16.56
N VAL A 226 5.59 14.33 -15.22
CA VAL A 226 4.64 15.11 -14.41
C VAL A 226 4.65 16.62 -14.70
N ASP A 227 5.82 17.22 -14.85
CA ASP A 227 5.96 18.67 -15.11
C ASP A 227 6.35 18.98 -16.58
N SER A 228 6.58 17.97 -17.43
CA SER A 228 7.05 18.16 -18.81
C SER A 228 6.05 18.93 -19.67
N GLN A 229 4.78 18.79 -19.31
CA GLN A 229 3.64 19.49 -19.87
C GLN A 229 3.87 21.01 -19.83
N VAL A 230 3.95 21.64 -18.65
CA VAL A 230 4.10 23.10 -18.52
C VAL A 230 5.29 23.65 -19.32
N GLU A 231 6.40 22.92 -19.36
CA GLU A 231 7.59 23.30 -20.14
C GLU A 231 7.36 23.31 -21.67
N ASP A 232 6.60 22.34 -22.19
CA ASP A 232 6.27 22.29 -23.63
C ASP A 232 5.28 23.40 -24.03
N ILE A 233 4.36 23.84 -23.16
CA ILE A 233 3.54 25.06 -23.41
C ILE A 233 4.44 26.27 -23.55
N ILE A 234 5.37 26.45 -22.59
CA ILE A 234 6.27 27.62 -22.58
C ILE A 234 7.14 27.62 -23.85
N ARG A 235 7.67 26.46 -24.25
CA ARG A 235 8.47 26.31 -25.47
C ARG A 235 7.67 26.59 -26.74
N LEU A 236 6.44 26.10 -26.85
CA LEU A 236 5.59 26.34 -28.02
C LEU A 236 5.17 27.80 -28.10
N GLN A 237 4.89 28.46 -26.97
CA GLN A 237 4.65 29.90 -26.92
C GLN A 237 5.89 30.70 -27.34
N THR A 238 7.07 30.38 -26.80
CA THR A 238 8.32 31.06 -27.20
C THR A 238 8.76 30.78 -28.64
N LYS A 239 8.33 29.68 -29.25
CA LYS A 239 8.59 29.38 -30.67
C LYS A 239 7.61 30.10 -31.61
N HIS A 240 6.39 30.38 -31.14
CA HIS A 240 5.36 31.08 -31.90
C HIS A 240 5.52 32.60 -31.83
N ASP A 241 6.03 33.11 -30.72
CA ASP A 241 6.43 34.52 -30.61
C ASP A 241 7.73 34.75 -31.40
N ASN A 242 7.67 35.66 -32.38
CA ASN A 242 8.78 36.01 -33.26
C ASN A 242 10.05 36.37 -32.42
N PRO A 243 11.23 35.77 -32.64
CA PRO A 243 12.41 35.97 -31.79
C PRO A 243 12.84 37.44 -31.61
N ASP A 244 12.55 38.29 -32.60
CA ASP A 244 12.78 39.74 -32.54
C ASP A 244 11.86 40.45 -31.53
N VAL A 245 10.64 39.95 -31.34
CA VAL A 245 9.68 40.49 -30.37
C VAL A 245 10.08 40.10 -28.95
N ILE A 246 10.58 38.87 -28.76
CA ILE A 246 11.08 38.40 -27.46
C ILE A 246 12.35 39.15 -27.05
N ASP A 247 13.27 39.42 -27.99
CA ASP A 247 14.50 40.15 -27.69
C ASP A 247 14.24 41.65 -27.40
N ASN A 248 13.31 42.26 -28.13
CA ASN A 248 12.90 43.65 -27.89
C ASN A 248 12.09 43.78 -26.59
N ALA A 249 11.23 42.80 -26.27
CA ALA A 249 10.54 42.72 -24.99
C ALA A 249 11.51 42.46 -23.83
N LYS A 250 12.52 41.59 -23.99
CA LYS A 250 13.58 41.38 -22.98
C LYS A 250 14.41 42.64 -22.75
N ARG A 251 14.75 43.39 -23.80
CA ARG A 251 15.48 44.68 -23.67
C ARG A 251 14.63 45.74 -22.97
N HIS A 252 13.34 45.85 -23.31
CA HIS A 252 12.42 46.75 -22.62
C HIS A 252 12.18 46.34 -21.16
N VAL A 253 11.96 45.06 -20.87
CA VAL A 253 11.80 44.54 -19.51
C VAL A 253 13.09 44.70 -18.69
N LYS A 254 14.28 44.56 -19.29
CA LYS A 254 15.56 44.78 -18.61
C LYS A 254 15.80 46.26 -18.29
N SER A 255 15.38 47.15 -19.18
CA SER A 255 15.37 48.61 -18.96
C SER A 255 14.36 49.03 -17.87
N LEU A 256 13.15 48.47 -17.90
CA LEU A 256 12.09 48.73 -16.91
C LEU A 256 12.41 48.10 -15.54
N SER A 257 13.03 46.92 -15.54
CA SER A 257 13.45 46.19 -14.33
C SER A 257 14.50 46.99 -13.55
N HIS A 258 15.44 47.66 -14.22
CA HIS A 258 16.41 48.50 -13.53
C HIS A 258 15.76 49.70 -12.83
N HIS A 259 14.62 50.20 -13.33
CA HIS A 259 13.87 51.30 -12.73
C HIS A 259 12.80 50.87 -11.70
N LEU A 260 12.33 49.60 -11.71
CA LEU A 260 11.22 49.12 -10.87
C LEU A 260 11.62 48.15 -9.73
N ASN A 261 12.83 47.58 -9.73
CA ASN A 261 13.15 46.40 -8.91
C ASN A 261 13.36 46.66 -7.40
N LYS A 262 13.48 47.90 -6.93
CA LYS A 262 13.76 48.15 -5.49
C LYS A 262 12.55 48.57 -4.65
N GLU A 263 11.63 49.36 -5.20
CA GLU A 263 10.45 49.83 -4.43
C GLU A 263 9.22 48.93 -4.59
N ASN A 264 8.88 48.52 -5.81
CA ASN A 264 7.63 47.79 -6.05
C ASN A 264 7.69 46.33 -5.55
N VAL A 265 8.87 45.71 -5.62
CA VAL A 265 9.11 44.34 -5.12
C VAL A 265 9.08 44.29 -3.59
N LYS A 266 9.59 45.34 -2.91
CA LYS A 266 9.56 45.43 -1.45
C LYS A 266 8.13 45.56 -0.94
N TYR A 267 7.32 46.42 -1.57
CA TYR A 267 5.91 46.59 -1.22
C TYR A 267 5.08 45.31 -1.44
N GLN A 268 5.30 44.61 -2.56
CA GLN A 268 4.60 43.35 -2.84
C GLN A 268 5.02 42.21 -1.91
N LEU A 269 6.30 42.14 -1.52
CA LEU A 269 6.78 41.19 -0.51
C LEU A 269 6.17 41.46 0.86
N GLU A 270 6.07 42.74 1.24
CA GLU A 270 5.49 43.15 2.53
C GLU A 270 3.99 42.82 2.56
N HIS A 271 3.24 43.17 1.51
CA HIS A 271 1.81 42.82 1.39
C HIS A 271 1.56 41.30 1.34
N LEU A 272 2.41 40.55 0.63
CA LEU A 272 2.32 39.08 0.59
C LEU A 272 2.62 38.47 1.94
N SER A 273 3.60 39.01 2.69
CA SER A 273 3.90 38.58 4.06
C SER A 273 2.70 38.78 4.97
N THR A 274 2.08 39.97 4.95
CA THR A 274 0.88 40.26 5.76
C THR A 274 -0.29 39.35 5.40
N THR A 275 -0.44 39.01 4.12
CA THR A 275 -1.49 38.08 3.66
C THR A 275 -1.22 36.66 4.16
N VAL A 276 0.03 36.21 4.13
CA VAL A 276 0.44 34.90 4.66
C VAL A 276 0.23 34.83 6.17
N ASP A 277 0.57 35.89 6.91
CA ASP A 277 0.37 35.95 8.36
C ASP A 277 -1.12 35.93 8.72
N ASN A 278 -1.95 36.68 7.99
CA ASN A 278 -3.40 36.68 8.20
C ASN A 278 -4.03 35.32 7.86
N VAL A 279 -3.58 34.65 6.79
CA VAL A 279 -4.03 33.28 6.48
C VAL A 279 -3.59 32.29 7.56
N LYS A 280 -2.38 32.43 8.09
CA LYS A 280 -1.84 31.58 9.16
C LYS A 280 -2.66 31.73 10.45
N GLU A 281 -3.00 32.96 10.83
CA GLU A 281 -3.81 33.26 12.01
C GLU A 281 -5.25 32.73 11.86
N ASN A 282 -5.88 32.95 10.70
CA ASN A 282 -7.20 32.39 10.40
C ASN A 282 -7.21 30.85 10.44
N LEU A 283 -6.14 30.22 9.93
CA LEU A 283 -6.02 28.77 9.97
C LEU A 283 -5.80 28.27 11.40
N SER A 284 -5.01 28.99 12.22
CA SER A 284 -4.83 28.67 13.64
C SER A 284 -6.16 28.69 14.38
N HIS A 285 -6.94 29.77 14.23
CA HIS A 285 -8.27 29.87 14.86
C HIS A 285 -9.22 28.74 14.40
N ARG A 286 -9.19 28.35 13.13
CA ARG A 286 -9.99 27.22 12.64
C ARG A 286 -9.53 25.89 13.22
N VAL A 287 -8.22 25.68 13.35
CA VAL A 287 -7.67 24.47 13.97
C VAL A 287 -8.07 24.41 15.44
N ASP A 288 -7.95 25.51 16.17
CA ASP A 288 -8.34 25.60 17.58
C ASP A 288 -9.85 25.37 17.76
N TYR A 289 -10.68 25.99 16.91
CA TYR A 289 -12.13 25.77 16.90
C TYR A 289 -12.51 24.30 16.64
N VAL A 290 -11.84 23.65 15.67
CA VAL A 290 -12.08 22.22 15.39
C VAL A 290 -11.62 21.36 16.56
N LYS A 291 -10.49 21.70 17.19
CA LYS A 291 -9.94 20.98 18.34
C LYS A 291 -10.86 21.06 19.54
N GLU A 292 -11.40 22.23 19.86
CA GLU A 292 -12.37 22.41 20.95
C GLU A 292 -13.68 21.67 20.68
N ASN A 293 -14.23 21.78 19.46
CA ASN A 293 -15.44 21.04 19.10
C ASN A 293 -15.25 19.53 19.20
N LEU A 294 -14.10 19.03 18.76
CA LEU A 294 -13.80 17.60 18.85
C LEU A 294 -13.65 17.15 20.30
N SER A 295 -13.00 17.95 21.15
CA SER A 295 -12.90 17.69 22.59
C SER A 295 -14.28 17.58 23.23
N HIS A 296 -15.16 18.56 22.99
CA HIS A 296 -16.51 18.55 23.55
C HIS A 296 -17.34 17.35 23.07
N ARG A 297 -17.19 16.93 21.81
CA ARG A 297 -17.87 15.73 21.30
C ARG A 297 -17.33 14.45 21.94
N VAL A 298 -16.02 14.37 22.16
CA VAL A 298 -15.39 13.23 22.85
C VAL A 298 -15.89 13.15 24.29
N ASP A 299 -15.94 14.28 25.00
CA ASP A 299 -16.42 14.33 26.39
C ASP A 299 -17.91 13.93 26.47
N SER A 300 -18.74 14.46 25.57
CA SER A 300 -20.17 14.11 25.53
C SER A 300 -20.41 12.64 25.18
N VAL A 301 -19.60 12.03 24.29
CA VAL A 301 -19.66 10.59 24.02
C VAL A 301 -19.21 9.77 25.23
N LYS A 302 -18.15 10.20 25.92
CA LYS A 302 -17.62 9.53 27.12
C LYS A 302 -18.67 9.52 28.24
N GLU A 303 -19.35 10.64 28.46
CA GLU A 303 -20.40 10.77 29.48
C GLU A 303 -21.62 9.91 29.17
N ASN A 304 -22.10 9.93 27.92
CA ASN A 304 -23.19 9.06 27.46
C ASN A 304 -22.86 7.57 27.62
N LEU A 305 -21.62 7.19 27.32
CA LEU A 305 -21.18 5.81 27.47
C LEU A 305 -21.10 5.40 28.95
N SER A 306 -20.63 6.29 29.82
CA SER A 306 -20.63 6.05 31.28
C SER A 306 -22.04 5.78 31.79
N HIS A 307 -22.99 6.65 31.46
CA HIS A 307 -24.38 6.50 31.91
C HIS A 307 -25.02 5.19 31.40
N ARG A 308 -24.70 4.77 30.16
CA ARG A 308 -25.17 3.48 29.64
C ARG A 308 -24.55 2.30 30.37
N VAL A 309 -23.27 2.37 30.70
CA VAL A 309 -22.60 1.33 31.49
C VAL A 309 -23.24 1.22 32.87
N ASP A 310 -23.52 2.35 33.53
CA ASP A 310 -24.17 2.37 34.84
C ASP A 310 -25.59 1.80 34.79
N SER A 311 -26.42 2.21 33.82
CA SER A 311 -27.77 1.64 33.65
C SER A 311 -27.73 0.14 33.34
N VAL A 312 -26.77 -0.36 32.55
CA VAL A 312 -26.64 -1.80 32.30
C VAL A 312 -26.24 -2.53 33.58
N LYS A 313 -25.31 -1.97 34.36
CA LYS A 313 -24.86 -2.55 35.63
C LYS A 313 -25.99 -2.65 36.64
N GLU A 314 -26.82 -1.61 36.73
CA GLU A 314 -27.97 -1.56 37.65
C GLU A 314 -29.06 -2.58 37.25
N ASN A 315 -29.41 -2.64 35.96
CA ASN A 315 -30.34 -3.64 35.45
C ASN A 315 -29.86 -5.09 35.69
N LEU A 316 -28.55 -5.33 35.51
CA LEU A 316 -27.97 -6.64 35.77
C LEU A 316 -28.01 -7.00 37.26
N SER A 317 -27.70 -6.04 38.15
CA SER A 317 -27.79 -6.22 39.60
C SER A 317 -29.20 -6.59 40.02
N HIS A 318 -30.19 -5.82 39.58
CA HIS A 318 -31.60 -6.10 39.88
C HIS A 318 -32.06 -7.46 39.35
N GLY A 319 -31.60 -7.85 38.15
CA GLY A 319 -31.88 -9.17 37.58
C GLY A 319 -31.29 -10.30 38.43
N VAL A 320 -30.05 -10.15 38.91
CA VAL A 320 -29.41 -11.12 39.81
C VAL A 320 -30.14 -11.23 41.13
N ASP A 321 -30.56 -10.11 41.73
CA ASP A 321 -31.29 -10.10 42.99
C ASP A 321 -32.66 -10.78 42.85
N CYS A 322 -33.40 -10.50 41.77
CA CYS A 322 -34.69 -11.14 41.49
C CYS A 322 -34.55 -12.66 41.30
N VAL A 323 -33.49 -13.13 40.62
CA VAL A 323 -33.21 -14.56 40.47
C VAL A 323 -32.87 -15.19 41.82
N LYS A 324 -32.07 -14.50 42.64
CA LYS A 324 -31.68 -14.97 43.97
C LYS A 324 -32.90 -15.13 44.90
N GLU A 325 -33.81 -14.18 44.88
CA GLU A 325 -35.03 -14.19 45.69
C GLU A 325 -36.00 -15.31 45.25
N ASN A 326 -36.22 -15.46 43.94
CA ASN A 326 -37.00 -16.58 43.41
C ASN A 326 -36.42 -17.95 43.80
N LEU A 327 -35.10 -18.08 43.77
CA LEU A 327 -34.42 -19.31 44.16
C LEU A 327 -34.58 -19.57 45.67
N SER A 328 -34.49 -18.53 46.51
CA SER A 328 -34.74 -18.64 47.96
C SER A 328 -36.14 -19.15 48.26
N HIS A 329 -37.17 -18.53 47.65
CA HIS A 329 -38.55 -18.97 47.82
C HIS A 329 -38.79 -20.42 47.40
N ARG A 330 -38.16 -20.87 46.31
CA ARG A 330 -38.23 -22.27 45.88
C ARG A 330 -37.55 -23.21 46.86
N VAL A 331 -36.41 -22.82 47.42
CA VAL A 331 -35.69 -23.61 48.44
C VAL A 331 -36.56 -23.74 49.69
N ASP A 332 -37.17 -22.65 50.15
CA ASP A 332 -38.05 -22.66 51.33
C ASP A 332 -39.29 -23.53 51.11
N TYR A 333 -39.93 -23.40 49.94
CA TYR A 333 -41.08 -24.24 49.56
C TYR A 333 -40.73 -25.73 49.57
N VAL A 334 -39.59 -26.11 48.99
CA VAL A 334 -39.15 -27.51 48.98
C VAL A 334 -38.87 -28.00 50.40
N LYS A 335 -38.22 -27.17 51.24
CA LYS A 335 -37.91 -27.51 52.63
C LYS A 335 -39.17 -27.74 53.47
N GLU A 336 -40.20 -26.92 53.27
CA GLU A 336 -41.46 -27.02 54.00
C GLU A 336 -42.27 -28.25 53.58
N ASN A 337 -42.38 -28.52 52.27
CA ASN A 337 -43.03 -29.75 51.78
C ASN A 337 -42.30 -31.01 52.27
N LEU A 338 -40.96 -30.99 52.28
CA LEU A 338 -40.19 -32.12 52.77
C LEU A 338 -40.40 -32.34 54.27
N SER A 339 -40.46 -31.26 55.06
CA SER A 339 -40.72 -31.33 56.50
C SER A 339 -42.11 -31.92 56.80
N GLN A 340 -43.16 -31.46 56.10
CA GLN A 340 -44.51 -32.03 56.24
C GLN A 340 -44.58 -33.51 55.82
N GLY A 341 -43.85 -33.88 54.76
CA GLY A 341 -43.74 -35.27 54.34
C GLY A 341 -43.09 -36.15 55.41
N VAL A 342 -42.01 -35.66 56.04
CA VAL A 342 -41.34 -36.34 57.15
C VAL A 342 -42.27 -36.50 58.35
N ASP A 343 -43.01 -35.45 58.73
CA ASP A 343 -43.96 -35.50 59.85
C ASP A 343 -45.10 -36.51 59.58
N THR A 344 -45.66 -36.50 58.36
CA THR A 344 -46.69 -37.47 57.96
C THR A 344 -46.18 -38.92 58.04
N VAL A 345 -44.94 -39.16 57.62
CA VAL A 345 -44.31 -40.48 57.71
C VAL A 345 -44.09 -40.87 59.17
N LYS A 346 -43.63 -39.94 60.01
CA LYS A 346 -43.42 -40.16 61.44
C LYS A 346 -44.72 -40.51 62.16
N ASP A 347 -45.81 -39.82 61.86
CA ASP A 347 -47.14 -40.10 62.42
C ASP A 347 -47.67 -41.48 62.00
N ARG A 348 -47.49 -41.85 60.72
CA ARG A 348 -47.87 -43.19 60.24
C ARG A 348 -47.07 -44.30 60.94
N ILE A 349 -45.76 -44.09 61.14
CA ILE A 349 -44.92 -45.03 61.88
C ILE A 349 -45.39 -45.15 63.33
N GLY A 350 -45.73 -44.03 63.99
CA GLY A 350 -46.28 -44.02 65.33
C GLY A 350 -47.57 -44.83 65.45
N HIS A 351 -48.54 -44.57 64.57
CA HIS A 351 -49.81 -45.31 64.57
C HIS A 351 -49.62 -46.81 64.27
N LEU A 352 -48.70 -47.19 63.36
CA LEU A 352 -48.37 -48.60 63.14
C LEU A 352 -47.76 -49.23 64.40
N SER A 353 -46.86 -48.53 65.08
CA SER A 353 -46.24 -48.99 66.32
C SER A 353 -47.29 -49.22 67.42
N ASP A 354 -48.23 -48.29 67.59
CA ASP A 354 -49.33 -48.42 68.56
C ASP A 354 -50.26 -49.58 68.20
N GLN A 355 -50.61 -49.72 66.90
CA GLN A 355 -51.48 -50.79 66.43
C GLN A 355 -50.83 -52.18 66.63
N ILE A 356 -49.53 -52.31 66.36
CA ILE A 356 -48.77 -53.53 66.65
C ILE A 356 -48.77 -53.81 68.15
N THR A 357 -48.51 -52.80 68.99
CA THR A 357 -48.49 -52.95 70.46
C THR A 357 -49.85 -53.42 70.99
N VAL A 358 -50.95 -52.78 70.57
CA VAL A 358 -52.32 -53.16 70.97
C VAL A 358 -52.69 -54.56 70.48
N SER A 359 -52.38 -54.89 69.22
CA SER A 359 -52.68 -56.21 68.65
C SER A 359 -51.91 -57.32 69.38
N ASN A 360 -50.64 -57.07 69.71
CA ASN A 360 -49.82 -58.03 70.44
C ASN A 360 -50.34 -58.25 71.87
N VAL A 361 -50.70 -57.18 72.59
CA VAL A 361 -51.30 -57.26 73.93
C VAL A 361 -52.67 -57.95 73.91
N LYS A 362 -53.53 -57.62 72.94
CA LYS A 362 -54.86 -58.25 72.78
C LYS A 362 -54.73 -59.72 72.40
N GLY A 363 -53.77 -60.08 71.55
CA GLY A 363 -53.46 -61.46 71.18
C GLY A 363 -53.00 -62.28 72.39
N GLN A 364 -52.10 -61.73 73.21
CA GLN A 364 -51.66 -62.36 74.46
C GLN A 364 -52.80 -62.54 75.46
N LEU A 365 -53.64 -61.52 75.66
CA LEU A 365 -54.83 -61.61 76.54
C LEU A 365 -55.88 -62.60 76.02
N GLY A 366 -56.09 -62.66 74.70
CA GLY A 366 -57.02 -63.60 74.06
C GLY A 366 -56.57 -65.04 74.18
N GLN A 367 -55.27 -65.32 74.02
CA GLN A 367 -54.70 -66.64 74.29
C GLN A 367 -54.84 -67.04 75.75
N LEU A 368 -54.58 -66.11 76.67
CA LEU A 368 -54.75 -66.34 78.11
C LEU A 368 -56.23 -66.62 78.46
N GLY A 369 -57.16 -65.82 77.93
CA GLY A 369 -58.61 -66.01 78.12
C GLY A 369 -59.14 -67.30 77.50
N GLY A 370 -58.63 -67.69 76.32
CA GLY A 370 -58.95 -68.97 75.68
C GLY A 370 -58.44 -70.17 76.49
N HIS A 371 -57.23 -70.09 77.04
CA HIS A 371 -56.69 -71.10 77.95
C HIS A 371 -57.54 -71.23 79.22
N ILE A 372 -57.94 -70.11 79.83
CA ILE A 372 -58.80 -70.11 81.03
C ILE A 372 -60.18 -70.69 80.69
N SER A 373 -60.80 -70.27 79.57
CA SER A 373 -62.13 -70.75 79.16
C SER A 373 -62.16 -72.25 78.84
N ASN A 374 -61.16 -72.77 78.11
CA ASN A 374 -61.04 -74.21 77.86
C ASN A 374 -60.77 -75.02 79.13
N HIS A 375 -60.02 -74.45 80.08
CA HIS A 375 -59.80 -75.08 81.38
C HIS A 375 -61.11 -75.22 82.18
N PHE A 376 -61.98 -74.21 82.15
CA PHE A 376 -63.30 -74.26 82.80
C PHE A 376 -64.34 -75.08 82.02
N ALA A 377 -64.32 -75.08 80.69
CA ALA A 377 -65.25 -75.85 79.85
C ALA A 377 -64.95 -77.37 79.87
N GLY A 378 -63.69 -77.75 80.06
CA GLY A 378 -63.30 -79.15 80.30
C GLY A 378 -63.81 -79.68 81.65
N GLN A 379 -63.92 -78.84 82.67
CA GLN A 379 -64.28 -79.25 84.03
C GLN A 379 -65.79 -79.46 84.26
N LYS A 380 -66.64 -79.10 83.29
CA LYS A 380 -68.11 -79.32 83.35
C LYS A 380 -68.60 -80.52 82.54
N ARG A 381 -67.70 -81.23 81.85
CA ARG A 381 -67.98 -82.52 81.19
C ARG A 381 -67.25 -83.63 81.94
N ASP A 382 -67.58 -83.80 83.21
CA ASP A 382 -67.30 -84.99 84.01
C ASP A 382 -68.45 -85.20 85.00
#